data_AF-A0A6L8K7V7-F1
#
_entry.id   AF-A0A6L8K7V7-F1
#
_cell.length_a   1.000
_cell.length_b   1.000
_cell.length_c   1.000
_cell.angle_alpha   90.00
_cell.angle_beta   90.00
_cell.angle_gamma   90.00
#
_symmetry.space_group_name_H-M   'P 1'
#
loop_
_entity.id
_entity.type
_entity.pdbx_description
1 polymer ?
#
loop_
_entity_poly.entity_id
_entity_poly.type
_entity_poly.pdbx_seq_one_letter_code
_entity_poly.pdbx_strand_id
1 'polypeptide(L)'
;MANTIASIQLPVSAGCVWQLIGGFNALPDWLPYIPHSELSEGGRVRTLANPDGEAIVERLEAFDDKERFYSYSILNGVGLGA
;
A
#
# COMPACT_ATOMS: atom_id res chain seq x y z
N MET A 1 -13.81 -0.39 -17.29
CA MET A 1 -12.45 -0.01 -16.87
C MET A 1 -11.56 -1.24 -16.94
N ALA A 2 -10.26 -1.06 -17.17
CA ALA A 2 -9.31 -2.16 -17.12
C ALA A 2 -9.14 -2.64 -15.66
N ASN A 3 -8.97 -3.94 -15.46
CA ASN A 3 -8.71 -4.57 -14.16
C ASN A 3 -7.51 -5.51 -14.28
N THR A 4 -6.74 -5.67 -13.21
CA THR A 4 -5.59 -6.59 -13.16
C THR A 4 -5.49 -7.25 -11.79
N ILE A 5 -4.97 -8.48 -11.74
CA ILE A 5 -4.74 -9.27 -10.53
C ILE A 5 -3.40 -9.99 -10.67
N ALA A 6 -2.59 -9.98 -9.61
CA ALA A 6 -1.38 -10.79 -9.49
C ALA A 6 -1.43 -11.63 -8.20
N SER A 7 -0.77 -12.78 -8.20
CA SER A 7 -0.75 -13.70 -7.04
C SER A 7 0.59 -14.41 -6.94
N ILE A 8 1.04 -14.64 -5.71
CA ILE A 8 2.25 -15.39 -5.38
C ILE A 8 1.98 -16.29 -4.17
N GLN A 9 2.54 -17.50 -4.19
CA GLN A 9 2.46 -18.44 -3.07
C GLN A 9 3.74 -18.36 -2.23
N LEU A 10 3.60 -18.19 -0.92
CA LEU A 10 4.71 -18.08 0.02
C LEU A 10 4.71 -19.27 0.99
N PRO A 11 5.86 -19.91 1.29
CA PRO A 11 5.94 -21.04 2.21
C PRO A 11 5.98 -20.59 3.69
N VAL A 12 5.12 -19.64 4.06
CA VAL A 12 4.98 -19.09 5.42
C VAL A 12 3.50 -18.92 5.76
N SER A 13 3.17 -18.80 7.05
CA SER A 13 1.77 -18.65 7.46
C SER A 13 1.18 -17.31 7.01
N ALA A 14 -0.13 -17.28 6.74
CA ALA A 14 -0.82 -16.05 6.36
C ALA A 14 -0.68 -14.94 7.42
N GLY A 15 -0.65 -15.31 8.70
CA GLY A 15 -0.43 -14.37 9.80
C GLY A 15 0.96 -13.74 9.77
N CYS A 16 2.00 -14.52 9.44
CA CYS A 16 3.36 -14.01 9.30
C CYS A 16 3.46 -12.99 8.15
N VAL A 17 2.84 -13.29 7.00
CA VAL A 17 2.79 -12.35 5.88
C VAL A 17 2.02 -11.09 6.26
N TRP A 18 0.84 -11.23 6.87
CA TRP A 18 0.00 -10.09 7.24
C TRP A 18 0.64 -9.17 8.29
N GLN A 19 1.42 -9.72 9.23
CA GLN A 19 2.20 -8.90 10.16
C GLN A 19 3.23 -8.00 9.46
N LEU A 20 3.77 -8.44 8.31
CA LEU A 20 4.69 -7.64 7.50
C LEU A 20 3.96 -6.63 6.59
N ILE A 21 2.89 -7.07 5.90
CA ILE A 21 2.30 -6.29 4.81
C ILE A 21 1.01 -5.55 5.17
N GLY A 22 0.37 -5.91 6.30
CA GLY A 22 -0.98 -5.47 6.63
C GLY A 22 -1.06 -4.02 7.11
N GLY A 23 0.03 -3.48 7.65
CA GLY A 23 0.08 -2.08 8.06
C GLY A 23 -0.05 -1.15 6.86
N PHE A 24 -1.00 -0.21 6.87
CA PHE A 24 -1.18 0.75 5.77
C PHE A 24 0.09 1.59 5.50
N ASN A 25 0.95 1.81 6.51
CA ASN A 25 2.23 2.50 6.35
C ASN A 25 3.45 1.58 6.13
N ALA A 26 3.26 0.26 6.03
CA ALA A 26 4.34 -0.73 6.06
C ALA A 26 4.97 -1.01 4.68
N LEU A 27 4.59 -0.28 3.62
CA LEU A 27 5.16 -0.51 2.29
C LEU A 27 6.70 -0.46 2.24
N PRO A 28 7.38 0.46 2.94
CA PRO A 28 8.85 0.49 2.95
C PRO A 28 9.50 -0.79 3.51
N ASP A 29 8.77 -1.58 4.29
CA ASP A 29 9.29 -2.79 4.91
C ASP A 29 9.39 -3.97 3.92
N TRP A 30 8.65 -3.92 2.80
CA TRP A 30 8.56 -5.07 1.89
C TRP A 30 8.48 -4.75 0.40
N LEU A 31 8.15 -3.51 0.01
CA LEU A 31 8.00 -3.09 -1.39
C LEU A 31 9.15 -2.17 -1.80
N PRO A 32 10.16 -2.66 -2.55
CA PRO A 32 11.36 -1.86 -2.90
C PRO A 32 11.06 -0.57 -3.67
N TYR A 33 9.94 -0.50 -4.38
CA TYR A 33 9.52 0.69 -5.11
C TYR A 33 9.11 1.85 -4.19
N ILE A 34 8.85 1.61 -2.89
CA ILE A 34 8.38 2.63 -1.96
C ILE A 34 9.38 2.78 -0.81
N PRO A 35 10.48 3.52 -0.98
CA PRO A 35 11.48 3.74 0.08
C PRO A 35 10.95 4.56 1.27
N HIS A 36 9.86 5.33 1.10
CA HIS A 36 9.31 6.17 2.17
C HIS A 36 7.78 6.19 2.15
N SER A 37 7.16 6.21 3.34
CA SER A 37 5.72 6.29 3.56
C SER A 37 5.42 7.09 4.83
N GLU A 38 4.62 8.14 4.69
CA GLU A 38 4.20 9.00 5.80
C GLU A 38 2.67 9.03 5.91
N LEU A 39 2.16 8.80 7.12
CA LEU A 39 0.72 8.87 7.41
C LEU A 39 0.26 10.29 7.74
N SER A 40 -0.95 10.61 7.28
CA SER A 40 -1.68 11.82 7.65
C SER A 40 -3.16 11.50 7.91
N GLU A 41 -3.96 12.52 8.25
CA GLU A 41 -5.39 12.39 8.57
C GLU A 41 -5.70 11.30 9.62
N GLY A 42 -4.85 11.17 10.64
CA GLY A 42 -5.01 10.13 11.66
C GLY A 42 -4.83 8.70 11.13
N GLY A 43 -4.01 8.53 10.09
CA GLY A 43 -3.66 7.24 9.50
C GLY A 43 -4.53 6.80 8.32
N ARG A 44 -5.46 7.65 7.88
CA ARG A 44 -6.35 7.34 6.75
C ARG A 44 -5.77 7.71 5.39
N VAL A 45 -4.74 8.55 5.36
CA VAL A 45 -4.04 8.95 4.13
C VAL A 45 -2.57 8.64 4.31
N ARG A 46 -1.92 8.18 3.23
CA ARG A 46 -0.46 8.04 3.17
C ARG A 46 0.11 8.82 1.98
N THR A 47 1.27 9.43 2.18
CA THR A 47 2.10 9.97 1.11
C THR A 47 3.31 9.07 0.95
N LEU A 48 3.45 8.50 -0.24
CA LEU A 48 4.56 7.63 -0.60
C LEU A 48 5.56 8.41 -1.46
N ALA A 49 6.84 8.11 -1.32
CA ALA A 49 7.86 8.51 -2.29
C ALA A 49 8.32 7.27 -3.06
N ASN A 50 8.37 7.36 -4.39
CA ASN A 50 9.04 6.35 -5.21
C ASN A 50 10.57 6.60 -5.24
N PRO A 51 11.39 5.76 -5.92
CA PRO A 51 12.84 5.96 -5.93
C PRO A 51 13.28 7.24 -6.65
N ASP A 52 12.43 7.78 -7.53
CA ASP A 52 12.64 9.03 -8.25
C ASP A 52 12.22 10.28 -7.43
N GLY A 53 11.69 10.06 -6.21
CA GLY A 53 11.22 11.11 -5.31
C GLY A 53 9.84 11.66 -5.66
N GLU A 54 9.13 11.05 -6.61
CA GLU A 54 7.78 11.42 -6.97
C GLU A 54 6.78 10.94 -5.93
N ALA A 55 5.77 11.79 -5.68
CA ALA A 55 4.78 11.56 -4.63
C ALA A 55 3.56 10.78 -5.16
N ILE A 56 3.12 9.79 -4.39
CA ILE A 56 1.84 9.10 -4.58
C ILE A 56 1.03 9.30 -3.30
N VAL A 57 -0.21 9.77 -3.42
CA VAL A 57 -1.11 10.00 -2.28
C VAL A 57 -2.27 9.03 -2.37
N GLU A 58 -2.48 8.27 -1.31
CA GLU A 58 -3.51 7.23 -1.25
C GLU A 58 -4.34 7.35 0.02
N ARG A 59 -5.61 6.97 -0.08
CA ARG A 59 -6.55 6.91 1.05
C ARG A 59 -6.93 5.47 1.34
N LEU A 60 -6.87 5.09 2.61
CA LEU A 60 -7.39 3.82 3.10
C LEU A 60 -8.93 3.85 3.07
N GLU A 61 -9.52 2.87 2.38
CA GLU A 61 -10.97 2.77 2.20
C GLU A 61 -11.58 1.68 3.10
N ALA A 62 -10.89 0.55 3.23
CA ALA A 62 -11.29 -0.53 4.12
C ALA A 62 -10.06 -1.19 4.73
N PHE A 63 -10.21 -1.69 5.95
CA PHE A 63 -9.21 -2.48 6.65
C PHE A 63 -9.92 -3.56 7.47
N ASP A 64 -9.53 -4.82 7.27
CA ASP A 64 -9.98 -5.94 8.08
C ASP A 64 -8.79 -6.83 8.44
N ASP A 65 -8.43 -6.82 9.72
CA ASP A 65 -7.32 -7.60 10.26
C ASP A 65 -7.62 -9.11 10.29
N LYS A 66 -8.89 -9.48 10.54
CA LYS A 66 -9.31 -10.87 10.67
C LYS A 66 -9.32 -11.56 9.31
N GLU A 67 -9.84 -10.86 8.30
CA GLU A 67 -9.87 -11.31 6.91
C GLU A 67 -8.55 -11.04 6.17
N ARG A 68 -7.64 -10.25 6.76
CA ARG A 68 -6.30 -9.93 6.25
C ARG A 68 -6.33 -9.24 4.88
N PHE A 69 -7.11 -8.16 4.79
CA PHE A 69 -7.10 -7.30 3.62
C PHE A 69 -7.23 -5.82 4.00
N TYR A 70 -6.76 -4.98 3.10
CA TYR A 70 -7.12 -3.58 3.06
C TYR A 70 -7.35 -3.16 1.61
N SER A 71 -8.16 -2.13 1.40
CA SER A 71 -8.34 -1.49 0.09
C SER A 71 -8.02 0.00 0.21
N TYR A 72 -7.59 0.58 -0.91
CA TYR A 72 -7.23 1.98 -0.98
C TYR A 72 -7.60 2.57 -2.34
N SER A 73 -7.75 3.89 -2.35
CA SER A 73 -7.89 4.68 -3.57
C SER A 73 -6.65 5.55 -3.76
N ILE A 74 -6.24 5.75 -5.01
CA ILE A 74 -5.19 6.71 -5.36
C ILE A 74 -5.86 8.08 -5.51
N LEU A 75 -5.44 9.04 -4.68
CA LEU A 75 -5.90 10.43 -4.75
C LEU A 75 -5.05 11.26 -5.72
N ASN A 76 -3.74 10.95 -5.79
CA ASN A 76 -2.78 11.55 -6.71
C ASN A 76 -1.64 10.56 -6.97
N GLY A 77 -1.09 10.52 -8.18
CA GLY A 77 -0.01 9.57 -8.50
C GLY A 77 0.74 9.90 -9.77
N VAL A 78 1.91 9.26 -9.90
CA VAL A 78 2.77 9.34 -11.09
C VAL A 78 2.03 8.81 -12.30
N GLY A 79 1.96 9.60 -13.38
CA GLY A 79 1.24 9.22 -14.60
C GLY A 79 -0.28 9.36 -14.56
N LEU A 80 -0.85 9.93 -13.49
CA LEU A 80 -2.27 10.34 -13.45
C LEU A 80 -2.48 11.81 -13.90
N GLY A 81 -1.47 12.39 -14.56
CA GLY A 81 -1.53 13.71 -15.20
C GLY A 81 -1.15 13.64 -16.68
N ALA A 82 -2.10 14.10 -17.52
CA ALA A 82 -2.19 14.13 -18.99
C ALA A 82 -2.68 12.84 -19.67
#